data_AF-A0A349LNY2-F1
#
_entry.id   AF-A0A349LNY2-F1
#
_cell.length_a   1.000
_cell.length_b   1.000
_cell.length_c   1.000
_cell.angle_alpha   90.00
_cell.angle_beta   90.00
_cell.angle_gamma   90.00
#
_symmetry.space_group_name_H-M   'P 1'
#
loop_
_entity.id
_entity.type
_entity.pdbx_description
1 polymer ?
#
loop_
_entity_poly.entity_id
_entity_poly.type
_entity_poly.pdbx_seq_one_letter_code
_entity_poly.pdbx_strand_id
1 'polypeptide(L)'
;MKTINRLALLGLCRGVLYLLAQLHKVSLWADQQSDGTIGVHAPKGAKESEVQEVVALAECKKLGKRTASILESRKTVNDRFPLTYIYMCR
;
A
#
# COMPACT_ATOMS: atom_id res chain seq x y z
N MET A 1 22.94 -8.47 38.57
CA MET A 1 22.48 -8.46 37.15
C MET A 1 21.03 -7.99 37.14
N LYS A 2 20.74 -6.84 36.51
CA LYS A 2 19.41 -6.21 36.52
C LYS A 2 18.44 -7.02 35.64
N THR A 3 17.38 -7.55 36.24
CA THR A 3 16.28 -8.24 35.57
C THR A 3 15.52 -7.26 34.68
N ILE A 4 15.84 -7.25 33.39
CA ILE A 4 15.11 -6.46 32.40
C ILE A 4 13.65 -6.94 32.41
N ASN A 5 12.75 -6.01 32.71
CA ASN A 5 11.33 -6.27 32.89
C ASN A 5 10.73 -6.73 31.54
N ARG A 6 10.30 -7.99 31.44
CA ARG A 6 9.85 -8.61 30.17
C ARG A 6 8.72 -7.83 29.49
N LEU A 7 7.91 -7.11 30.27
CA LEU A 7 6.88 -6.19 29.75
C LEU A 7 7.45 -5.04 28.91
N ALA A 8 8.59 -4.47 29.33
CA ALA A 8 9.24 -3.38 28.60
C ALA A 8 9.82 -3.86 27.26
N LEU A 9 10.37 -5.09 27.23
CA LEU A 9 10.90 -5.71 26.01
C LEU A 9 9.78 -6.01 24.98
N LEU A 10 8.62 -6.47 25.46
CA LEU A 10 7.45 -6.72 24.60
C LEU A 10 6.85 -5.43 24.03
N GLY A 11 6.81 -4.36 24.84
CA GLY A 11 6.36 -3.04 24.39
C GLY A 11 7.25 -2.46 23.29
N LEU A 12 8.58 -2.59 23.43
CA LEU A 12 9.54 -2.09 22.46
C LEU A 12 9.45 -2.83 21.12
N CYS A 13 9.32 -4.16 21.14
CA CYS A 13 9.15 -4.96 19.92
C CYS A 13 7.87 -4.60 19.15
N ARG A 14 6.75 -4.36 19.85
CA ARG A 14 5.49 -3.94 19.19
C ARG A 14 5.60 -2.57 18.53
N GLY A 15 6.29 -1.62 19.17
CA GLY A 15 6.53 -0.29 18.60
C GLY A 15 7.36 -0.33 17.31
N VAL A 16 8.42 -1.14 17.29
CA VAL A 16 9.28 -1.31 16.10
C VAL A 16 8.53 -1.96 14.94
N LEU A 17 7.70 -2.97 15.20
CA LEU A 17 6.87 -3.63 14.18
C LEU A 17 5.87 -2.66 13.53
N TYR A 18 5.24 -1.77 14.32
CA TYR A 18 4.32 -0.78 13.78
C TYR A 18 5.01 0.25 12.88
N LEU A 19 6.22 0.68 13.24
CA LEU A 19 6.99 1.66 12.47
C LEU A 19 7.44 1.10 11.11
N LEU A 20 7.87 -0.16 11.06
CA LEU A 20 8.29 -0.83 9.82
C LEU A 20 7.14 -1.02 8.82
N ALA A 21 5.90 -1.21 9.31
CA ALA A 21 4.72 -1.33 8.46
C ALA A 21 4.33 0.01 7.79
N GLN A 22 4.63 1.14 8.42
CA GLN A 22 4.37 2.46 7.81
C GLN A 22 5.39 2.81 6.71
N LEU A 23 6.63 2.31 6.82
CA LEU A 23 7.69 2.62 5.85
C LEU A 23 7.38 2.05 4.45
N HIS A 24 6.69 0.90 4.37
CA HIS A 24 6.33 0.27 3.09
C HIS A 24 5.32 1.07 2.26
N LYS A 25 4.50 1.92 2.89
CA LYS A 25 3.50 2.73 2.17
C LYS A 25 4.10 3.95 1.45
N VAL A 26 5.29 4.38 1.86
CA VAL A 26 5.91 5.64 1.39
C VAL A 26 6.27 5.60 -0.10
N SER A 27 6.39 4.41 -0.69
CA SER A 27 6.75 4.24 -2.10
C SER A 27 5.55 3.99 -3.02
N LEU A 28 4.31 4.02 -2.53
CA LEU A 28 3.11 3.81 -3.34
C LEU A 28 2.19 5.03 -3.19
N TRP A 29 1.63 5.51 -4.29
CA TRP A 29 0.62 6.58 -4.25
C TRP A 29 -0.57 6.20 -5.11
N ALA A 30 -1.76 6.68 -4.70
CA ALA A 30 -2.99 6.39 -5.41
C ALA A 30 -3.87 7.62 -5.55
N ASP A 31 -4.61 7.65 -6.65
CA ASP A 31 -5.56 8.69 -7.01
C ASP A 31 -6.87 8.07 -7.49
N GLN A 32 -7.97 8.77 -7.20
CA GLN A 32 -9.27 8.43 -7.75
C GLN A 32 -9.46 9.16 -9.08
N GLN A 33 -9.71 8.39 -10.13
CA GLN A 33 -10.00 8.91 -11.46
C GLN A 33 -11.47 9.34 -11.56
N SER A 34 -11.77 10.21 -12.53
CA SER A 34 -13.12 10.76 -12.74
C SER A 34 -14.17 9.71 -13.12
N ASP A 35 -13.74 8.57 -13.65
CA ASP A 35 -14.59 7.43 -13.99
C ASP A 35 -14.84 6.48 -12.79
N GLY A 36 -14.31 6.81 -11.62
CA GLY A 36 -14.47 6.04 -10.39
C GLY A 36 -13.47 4.90 -10.22
N THR A 37 -12.49 4.77 -11.12
CA THR A 37 -11.36 3.84 -10.95
C THR A 37 -10.29 4.44 -10.03
N ILE A 38 -9.41 3.57 -9.51
CA ILE A 38 -8.27 3.95 -8.67
C ILE A 38 -6.99 3.71 -9.46
N GLY A 39 -6.24 4.77 -9.74
CA GLY A 39 -4.86 4.68 -10.21
C GLY A 39 -3.94 4.43 -9.02
N VAL A 40 -3.07 3.43 -9.12
CA VAL A 40 -2.02 3.18 -8.12
C VAL A 40 -0.66 3.14 -8.79
N HIS A 41 0.18 4.07 -8.42
CA HIS A 41 1.50 4.25 -8.99
C HIS A 41 2.55 3.50 -8.18
N ALA A 42 3.23 2.61 -8.87
CA ALA A 42 4.07 1.59 -8.28
C ALA A 42 5.54 1.81 -8.64
N PRO A 43 6.45 1.68 -7.66
CA PRO A 43 7.88 1.79 -7.89
C PRO A 43 8.39 0.56 -8.64
N LYS A 44 9.60 0.66 -9.19
CA LYS A 44 10.23 -0.43 -9.92
C LYS A 44 10.38 -1.67 -9.00
N GLY A 45 9.80 -2.79 -9.42
CA GLY A 45 9.86 -4.07 -8.70
C GLY A 45 8.68 -4.35 -7.76
N ALA A 46 7.73 -3.42 -7.60
CA ALA A 46 6.50 -3.70 -6.87
C ALA A 46 5.61 -4.68 -7.65
N LYS A 47 5.15 -5.72 -6.96
CA LYS A 47 4.23 -6.72 -7.52
C LYS A 47 2.82 -6.17 -7.52
N GLU A 48 2.09 -6.40 -8.61
CA GLU A 48 0.69 -6.00 -8.74
C GLU A 48 -0.17 -6.50 -7.57
N SER A 49 0.00 -7.75 -7.14
CA SER A 49 -0.73 -8.32 -5.99
C SER A 49 -0.52 -7.54 -4.69
N GLU A 50 0.70 -7.09 -4.43
CA GLU A 50 1.02 -6.28 -3.23
C GLU A 50 0.39 -4.89 -3.33
N VAL A 51 0.41 -4.31 -4.52
CA VAL A 51 -0.22 -3.01 -4.80
C VAL A 51 -1.74 -3.08 -4.60
N GLN A 52 -2.37 -4.16 -5.08
CA GLN A 52 -3.80 -4.40 -4.93
C GLN A 52 -4.18 -4.50 -3.45
N GLU A 53 -3.47 -5.33 -2.70
CA GLU A 53 -3.80 -5.61 -1.29
C GLU A 53 -3.55 -4.42 -0.37
N VAL A 54 -2.44 -3.71 -0.56
CA VAL A 54 -1.99 -2.67 0.37
C VAL A 54 -2.68 -1.32 0.11
N VAL A 55 -2.87 -0.96 -1.17
CA VAL A 55 -3.31 0.39 -1.54
C VAL A 55 -4.65 0.37 -2.24
N ALA A 56 -4.82 -0.42 -3.30
CA ALA A 56 -6.07 -0.38 -4.08
C ALA A 56 -7.29 -0.78 -3.23
N LEU A 57 -7.20 -1.84 -2.43
CA LEU A 57 -8.26 -2.23 -1.51
C LEU A 57 -8.53 -1.19 -0.43
N ALA A 58 -7.49 -0.51 0.06
CA ALA A 58 -7.65 0.53 1.07
C ALA A 58 -8.41 1.74 0.50
N GLU A 59 -8.07 2.18 -0.72
CA GLU A 59 -8.78 3.27 -1.40
C GLU A 59 -10.22 2.87 -1.78
N CYS A 60 -10.42 1.67 -2.34
CA CYS A 60 -11.77 1.18 -2.65
C CYS A 60 -12.66 1.09 -1.39
N LYS A 61 -12.10 0.72 -0.22
CA LYS A 61 -12.83 0.72 1.06
C LYS A 61 -13.25 2.12 1.51
N LYS A 62 -12.45 3.15 1.24
CA LYS A 62 -12.84 4.56 1.51
C LYS A 62 -14.05 4.97 0.67
N LEU A 63 -14.20 4.39 -0.52
CA LEU A 63 -15.36 4.57 -1.39
C LEU A 63 -16.55 3.65 -1.04
N GLY A 64 -16.47 2.89 0.05
CA GLY A 64 -17.52 1.94 0.46
C GLY A 64 -17.59 0.66 -0.36
N LYS A 65 -16.57 0.36 -1.16
CA LYS A 65 -16.45 -0.86 -1.98
C LYS A 65 -15.61 -1.91 -1.26
N ARG A 66 -15.84 -3.19 -1.55
CA ARG A 66 -15.21 -4.30 -0.82
C ARG A 66 -14.01 -4.88 -1.55
N THR A 67 -13.99 -4.74 -2.87
CA THR A 67 -13.03 -5.40 -3.75
C THR A 67 -12.41 -4.39 -4.70
N ALA A 68 -11.17 -4.68 -5.11
CA ALA A 68 -10.44 -3.97 -6.14
C ALA A 68 -10.00 -5.02 -7.16
N SER A 69 -10.31 -4.81 -8.43
CA SER A 69 -9.89 -5.70 -9.51
C SER A 69 -9.08 -4.90 -10.53
N ILE A 70 -7.91 -5.41 -10.90
CA ILE A 70 -7.09 -4.77 -11.93
C ILE A 70 -7.85 -4.70 -13.26
N LEU A 71 -7.83 -3.52 -13.86
CA LEU A 71 -8.37 -3.25 -15.18
C LEU A 71 -7.24 -3.16 -16.21
N GLU A 72 -6.21 -2.38 -15.89
CA GLU A 72 -5.10 -2.12 -16.79
C GLU A 72 -3.81 -1.85 -16.02
N SER A 73 -2.67 -2.14 -16.65
CA SER A 73 -1.36 -1.66 -16.22
C SER A 73 -0.77 -0.75 -17.29
N ARG A 74 -0.39 0.47 -16.90
CA ARG A 74 0.20 1.47 -17.78
C ARG A 74 1.62 1.76 -17.37
N LYS A 75 2.52 1.84 -18.35
CA LYS A 75 3.88 2.35 -18.13
C LYS A 75 3.85 3.87 -18.08
N THR A 76 4.62 4.46 -17.19
CA THR A 76 4.79 5.91 -17.13
C THR A 76 6.21 6.29 -17.56
N VAL A 77 6.40 7.57 -17.88
CA VAL A 77 7.72 8.15 -18.16
C VAL A 77 8.48 8.47 -16.86
N ASN A 78 7.85 8.31 -15.70
CA ASN A 78 8.46 8.61 -14.41
C ASN A 78 9.31 7.42 -13.93
N ASP A 79 10.63 7.60 -13.89
CA ASP A 79 11.57 6.57 -13.44
C ASP A 79 11.33 6.11 -12.00
N ARG A 80 10.74 6.97 -11.15
CA ARG A 80 10.41 6.63 -9.76
C ARG A 80 9.18 5.71 -9.68
N PHE A 81 8.22 5.89 -10.57
CA PHE A 81 6.97 5.13 -10.62
C PHE A 81 6.69 4.64 -12.05
N PRO A 82 7.50 3.69 -12.57
CA PRO A 82 7.45 3.31 -13.97
C PRO A 82 6.15 2.59 -14.34
N LEU A 83 5.34 2.17 -13.36
CA LEU A 83 4.08 1.46 -13.55
C LEU A 83 2.95 2.17 -12.81
N THR A 84 1.79 2.21 -13.43
CA THR A 84 0.51 2.60 -12.84
C THR A 84 -0.48 1.48 -13.07
N TYR A 85 -1.06 0.97 -12.01
CA TYR A 85 -2.10 -0.04 -12.05
C TYR A 85 -3.44 0.63 -11.85
N ILE A 86 -4.36 0.44 -12.77
CA ILE A 86 -5.72 0.99 -12.70
C ILE A 86 -6.62 -0.12 -12.17
N TYR A 87 -7.30 0.16 -11.06
CA TYR A 87 -8.22 -0.78 -10.42
C TYR A 87 -9.65 -0.27 -10.50
N MET A 88 -10.56 -1.19 -10.76
CA MET A 88 -11.98 -0.95 -10.61
C MET A 88 -12.44 -1.44 -9.24
N CYS A 89 -13.11 -0.58 -8.48
CA CYS A 89 -13.69 -0.92 -7.20
C CYS A 89 -15.08 -1.55 -7.36
N ARG A 90 -15.35 -2.67 -6.69
CA ARG A 90 -16.68 -3.30 -6.62
C ARG A 90 -17.12 -3.56 -5.17
#